data_AF-W2T9E9-F1
#
_entry.id   AF-W2T9E9-F1
#
_cell.length_a   1.000
_cell.length_b   1.000
_cell.length_c   1.000
_cell.angle_alpha   90.00
_cell.angle_beta   90.00
_cell.angle_gamma   90.00
#
_symmetry.space_group_name_H-M   'P 1'
#
loop_
_entity.id
_entity.type
_entity.pdbx_description
1 polymer ?
#
loop_
_entity_poly.entity_id
_entity_poly.type
_entity_poly.pdbx_seq_one_letter_code
_entity_poly.pdbx_strand_id
1 'polypeptide(L)'
;MIMRWFNRGKKVVIKLNINSRESKELVLSRNIVFEIPGTVSPKDVVLLSAHTDSWDIGQGALDDGGGMAAMRAAMLAIQRLAKVDPSFRPKRYEDRPQKVQNPWRRQL
;
A
#
# COMPACT_ATOMS: atom_id res chain seq x y z
N MET A 1 7.26 -26.41 -17.98
CA MET A 1 8.24 -27.41 -18.46
C MET A 1 7.87 -28.83 -18.03
N ILE A 2 7.97 -29.19 -16.75
CA ILE A 2 7.76 -30.55 -16.22
C ILE A 2 6.45 -31.20 -16.71
N MET A 3 5.33 -30.48 -16.66
CA MET A 3 4.01 -30.96 -17.16
C MET A 3 4.05 -31.46 -18.62
N ARG A 4 4.88 -30.86 -19.49
CA ARG A 4 5.02 -31.29 -20.89
C ARG A 4 5.80 -32.60 -21.05
N TRP A 5 6.61 -33.00 -20.07
CA TRP A 5 7.28 -34.30 -20.07
C TRP A 5 6.36 -35.40 -19.52
N PHE A 6 5.60 -35.10 -18.47
CA PHE A 6 4.54 -35.98 -17.96
C PHE A 6 3.52 -36.33 -19.05
N ASN A 7 2.97 -35.33 -19.75
CA ASN A 7 2.02 -35.52 -20.86
C ASN A 7 2.59 -36.30 -22.07
N ARG A 8 3.90 -36.55 -22.12
CA ARG A 8 4.58 -37.38 -23.13
C ARG A 8 4.90 -38.79 -22.63
N GLY A 9 4.26 -39.23 -21.55
CA GLY A 9 4.45 -40.55 -20.95
C GLY A 9 5.83 -40.77 -20.33
N LYS A 10 6.63 -39.70 -20.09
CA LYS A 10 7.94 -39.83 -19.46
C LYS A 10 7.78 -39.90 -17.95
N LYS A 11 8.40 -40.90 -17.31
CA LYS A 11 8.47 -41.03 -15.85
C LYS A 11 9.26 -39.85 -15.28
N VAL A 12 8.56 -38.93 -14.64
CA VAL A 12 9.16 -37.82 -13.89
C VAL A 12 9.36 -38.25 -12.44
N VAL A 13 10.56 -38.07 -11.90
CA VAL A 13 10.87 -38.27 -10.47
C VAL A 13 11.46 -36.96 -9.95
N ILE A 14 10.92 -36.44 -8.84
CA ILE A 14 11.36 -35.21 -8.21
C ILE A 14 11.83 -35.55 -6.80
N LYS A 15 13.06 -35.14 -6.45
CA LYS A 15 13.53 -35.10 -5.07
C LYS A 15 13.50 -33.64 -4.62
N LEU A 16 12.62 -33.32 -3.69
CA LEU A 16 12.50 -32.00 -3.08
C LEU A 16 13.19 -32.00 -1.72
N ASN A 17 13.96 -30.94 -1.43
CA ASN A 17 14.57 -30.71 -0.12
C ASN A 17 14.41 -29.23 0.21
N ILE A 18 13.53 -28.91 1.17
CA ILE A 18 13.25 -27.55 1.63
C ILE A 18 13.67 -27.50 3.10
N ASN A 19 14.50 -26.53 3.46
CA ASN A 19 14.93 -26.29 4.82
C ASN A 19 14.45 -24.90 5.22
N SER A 20 13.59 -24.84 6.23
CA SER A 20 13.14 -23.61 6.88
C SER A 20 13.29 -23.75 8.39
N ARG A 21 13.23 -22.64 9.11
CA ARG A 21 13.20 -22.60 10.58
C ARG A 21 12.20 -21.55 11.02
N GLU A 22 11.39 -21.86 12.00
CA GLU A 22 10.54 -20.87 12.66
C GLU A 22 11.39 -20.01 13.60
N SER A 23 11.16 -18.70 13.59
CA SER A 23 11.66 -17.82 14.64
C SER A 23 10.86 -18.04 15.91
N LYS A 24 11.54 -18.18 17.05
CA LYS A 24 10.92 -18.11 18.38
C LYS A 24 10.75 -16.68 18.88
N GLU A 25 11.36 -15.72 18.18
CA GLU A 25 11.38 -14.31 18.53
C GLU A 25 10.38 -13.53 17.66
N LEU A 26 9.58 -12.68 18.29
CA LEU A 26 8.72 -11.71 17.61
C LEU A 26 9.59 -10.57 17.08
N VAL A 27 9.47 -10.27 15.79
CA VAL A 27 10.18 -9.15 15.15
C VAL A 27 9.31 -7.90 15.19
N LEU A 28 9.87 -6.79 15.67
CA LEU A 28 9.18 -5.49 15.70
C LEU A 28 9.18 -4.85 14.30
N SER A 29 8.01 -4.77 13.67
CA SER A 29 7.79 -3.96 12.47
C SER A 29 7.41 -2.51 12.83
N ARG A 30 7.36 -1.61 11.83
CA ARG A 30 7.03 -0.19 12.00
C ARG A 30 6.18 0.32 10.84
N ASN A 31 5.13 1.08 11.17
CA ASN A 31 4.40 1.90 10.21
C ASN A 31 5.03 3.31 10.13
N ILE A 32 5.09 3.88 8.93
CA ILE A 32 5.54 5.26 8.71
C ILE A 32 4.32 6.07 8.27
N VAL A 33 3.99 7.14 9.00
CA VAL A 33 2.81 7.97 8.75
C VAL A 33 3.25 9.40 8.42
N PHE A 34 2.71 9.93 7.32
CA PHE A 34 2.87 11.33 6.93
C PHE A 34 1.49 11.95 6.72
N GLU A 35 1.30 13.16 7.21
CA GLU A 35 0.04 13.89 7.10
C GLU A 35 0.22 15.21 6.36
N ILE A 36 -0.76 15.57 5.52
CA ILE A 36 -0.96 16.93 5.02
C ILE A 36 -2.35 17.35 5.52
N PRO A 37 -2.44 18.23 6.53
CA PRO A 37 -3.73 18.56 7.16
C PRO A 37 -4.65 19.29 6.18
N GLY A 38 -5.95 19.01 6.29
CA GLY A 38 -6.99 19.71 5.54
C GLY A 38 -7.16 21.16 6.02
N THR A 39 -7.37 22.10 5.10
CA THR A 39 -7.57 23.52 5.46
C THR A 39 -9.00 23.87 5.84
N VAL A 40 -9.98 23.00 5.59
CA VAL A 40 -11.41 23.24 5.87
C VAL A 40 -11.90 22.29 6.97
N SER A 41 -11.82 20.98 6.75
CA SER A 41 -12.24 19.93 7.69
C SER A 41 -11.06 18.96 7.92
N PRO A 42 -10.02 19.34 8.69
CA PRO A 42 -8.80 18.53 8.89
C PRO A 42 -9.04 17.12 9.44
N LYS A 43 -10.23 16.85 10.00
CA LYS A 43 -10.64 15.52 10.50
C LYS A 43 -11.05 14.54 9.39
N ASP A 44 -11.31 15.00 8.17
CA ASP A 44 -11.67 14.12 7.06
C ASP A 44 -10.43 13.48 6.45
N VAL A 45 -10.42 12.15 6.38
CA VAL A 45 -9.25 11.36 5.95
C VAL A 45 -9.46 10.78 4.55
N VAL A 46 -8.51 11.09 3.66
CA VAL A 46 -8.21 10.29 2.47
C VAL A 46 -6.87 9.63 2.75
N LEU A 47 -6.86 8.31 2.84
CA LEU A 47 -5.67 7.50 3.08
C LEU A 47 -5.00 7.15 1.75
N LEU A 48 -3.69 7.37 1.68
CA LEU A 48 -2.81 6.79 0.67
C LEU A 48 -1.86 5.86 1.41
N SER A 49 -1.65 4.66 0.88
CA SER A 49 -0.88 3.61 1.56
C SER A 49 -0.07 2.79 0.56
N ALA A 50 1.10 2.36 1.01
CA ALA A 50 2.02 1.42 0.38
C ALA A 50 2.79 0.71 1.50
N HIS A 51 3.37 -0.46 1.25
CA HIS A 51 4.17 -1.17 2.27
C HIS A 51 5.68 -1.10 2.00
N THR A 52 6.48 -1.24 3.07
CA THR A 52 7.93 -0.95 3.07
C THR A 52 8.79 -2.22 3.16
N ASP A 53 8.18 -3.34 3.50
CA ASP A 53 8.79 -4.66 3.55
C ASP A 53 8.71 -5.37 2.19
N SER A 54 9.53 -6.39 1.99
CA SER A 54 9.53 -7.23 0.80
C SER A 54 10.13 -8.60 1.10
N TRP A 55 9.96 -9.55 0.18
CA TRP A 55 10.61 -10.85 0.26
C TRP A 55 12.15 -10.75 0.14
N ASP A 56 12.83 -11.61 0.90
CA ASP A 56 14.27 -11.67 1.11
C ASP A 56 15.10 -11.96 -0.15
N ILE A 57 14.56 -12.74 -1.09
CA ILE A 57 15.20 -13.07 -2.37
C ILE A 57 14.99 -11.96 -3.42
N GLY A 58 14.03 -11.07 -3.19
CA GLY A 58 13.65 -9.99 -4.11
C GLY A 58 14.52 -8.73 -3.96
N GLN A 59 14.14 -7.69 -4.70
CA GLN A 59 14.63 -6.31 -4.50
C GLN A 59 13.51 -5.37 -4.06
N GLY A 60 12.31 -5.89 -3.80
CA GLY A 60 11.11 -5.12 -3.47
C GLY A 60 10.65 -4.10 -4.53
N ALA A 61 11.23 -4.08 -5.74
CA ALA A 61 11.10 -2.96 -6.66
C ALA A 61 9.66 -2.71 -7.19
N LEU A 62 8.90 -3.78 -7.44
CA LEU A 62 7.48 -3.70 -7.81
C LEU A 62 6.53 -4.01 -6.65
N ASP A 63 7.04 -4.64 -5.59
CA ASP A 63 6.30 -5.21 -4.46
C ASP A 63 7.04 -4.82 -3.16
N ASP A 64 6.81 -3.62 -2.60
CA ASP A 64 5.95 -2.52 -3.09
C ASP A 64 6.72 -1.18 -3.20
N GLY A 65 8.00 -1.25 -3.58
CA GLY A 65 8.83 -0.07 -3.85
C GLY A 65 8.24 0.88 -4.90
N GLY A 66 7.52 0.33 -5.88
CA GLY A 66 6.80 1.07 -6.91
C GLY A 66 5.60 1.86 -6.37
N GLY A 67 4.72 1.23 -5.56
CA GLY A 67 3.59 1.90 -4.93
C GLY A 67 4.06 2.94 -3.91
N MET A 68 5.07 2.60 -3.11
CA MET A 68 5.80 3.52 -2.23
C MET A 68 6.28 4.79 -2.97
N ALA A 69 6.95 4.61 -4.10
CA ALA A 69 7.46 5.72 -4.90
C ALA A 69 6.32 6.58 -5.49
N ALA A 70 5.28 5.94 -6.03
CA ALA A 70 4.11 6.62 -6.61
C ALA A 70 3.33 7.43 -5.55
N MET A 71 3.03 6.83 -4.39
CA MET A 71 2.40 7.50 -3.25
C MET A 71 3.20 8.73 -2.82
N ARG A 72 4.51 8.57 -2.61
CA ARG A 72 5.39 9.67 -2.18
C ARG A 72 5.48 10.77 -3.24
N ALA A 73 5.53 10.43 -4.52
CA ALA A 73 5.53 11.40 -5.61
C ALA A 73 4.22 12.22 -5.63
N ALA A 74 3.06 11.58 -5.45
CA ALA A 74 1.77 12.27 -5.37
C ALA A 74 1.70 13.24 -4.18
N MET A 75 2.14 12.83 -2.98
CA MET A 75 2.19 13.71 -1.81
C MET A 75 3.12 14.92 -2.03
N LEU A 76 4.30 14.69 -2.62
CA LEU A 76 5.26 15.77 -2.93
C LEU A 76 4.72 16.72 -4.00
N ALA A 77 3.99 16.23 -5.00
CA ALA A 77 3.35 17.06 -6.01
C ALA A 77 2.31 18.00 -5.38
N ILE A 78 1.41 17.47 -4.54
CA ILE A 78 0.42 18.26 -3.80
C ILE A 78 1.11 19.33 -2.94
N GLN A 79 2.12 18.95 -2.16
CA GLN A 79 2.83 19.90 -1.29
C GLN A 79 3.57 21.00 -2.08
N ARG A 80 4.12 20.69 -3.26
CA ARG A 80 4.79 21.67 -4.13
C ARG A 80 3.78 22.62 -4.78
N LEU A 81 2.68 22.10 -5.32
CA LEU A 81 1.62 22.92 -5.92
C LEU A 81 1.01 23.87 -4.89
N ALA A 82 0.73 23.39 -3.66
CA ALA A 82 0.20 24.17 -2.54
C ALA A 82 1.12 25.31 -2.03
N LYS A 83 2.39 25.35 -2.46
CA LYS A 83 3.33 26.47 -2.23
C LYS A 83 3.29 27.52 -3.34
N VAL A 84 2.94 27.12 -4.57
CA VAL A 84 2.84 28.01 -5.74
C VAL A 84 1.47 28.66 -5.80
N ASP A 85 0.41 27.86 -5.64
CA ASP A 85 -0.97 28.31 -5.57
C ASP A 85 -1.66 27.65 -4.35
N PRO A 86 -2.11 28.46 -3.35
CA PRO A 86 -2.84 27.96 -2.19
C PRO A 86 -4.12 27.16 -2.52
N SER A 87 -4.69 27.27 -3.73
CA SER A 87 -5.88 26.52 -4.14
C SER A 87 -5.66 25.01 -4.12
N PHE A 88 -4.42 24.54 -4.33
CA PHE A 88 -4.02 23.13 -4.29
C PHE A 88 -3.81 22.57 -2.88
N ARG A 89 -3.97 23.39 -1.82
CA ARG A 89 -3.97 22.87 -0.45
C ARG A 89 -5.16 21.91 -0.27
N PRO A 90 -4.96 20.70 0.30
CA PRO A 90 -6.08 19.81 0.60
C PRO A 90 -7.12 20.54 1.45
N LYS A 91 -8.35 20.68 0.94
CA LYS A 91 -9.44 21.33 1.69
C LYS A 91 -10.07 20.35 2.66
N ARG A 92 -10.71 19.31 2.08
CA ARG A 92 -11.56 18.27 2.70
C ARG A 92 -12.43 18.85 3.84
N TYR A 93 -13.70 19.20 3.72
CA TYR A 93 -14.65 19.16 2.61
C TYR A 93 -15.85 20.11 2.92
N GLU A 94 -16.25 20.95 1.95
CA GLU A 94 -17.56 21.63 1.81
C GLU A 94 -17.79 21.73 0.28
N ASP A 95 -18.93 21.40 -0.32
CA ASP A 95 -20.34 21.51 0.09
C ASP A 95 -21.11 20.20 -0.27
N ARG A 96 -22.05 19.75 0.58
CA ARG A 96 -22.97 18.66 0.26
C ARG A 96 -24.30 18.88 0.98
N PRO A 97 -25.45 18.96 0.29
CA PRO A 97 -26.75 19.03 0.96
C PRO A 97 -26.96 17.77 1.83
N GLN A 98 -27.47 17.95 3.05
CA GLN A 98 -27.58 16.93 4.10
C GLN A 98 -28.66 15.84 3.83
N LYS A 99 -28.68 15.21 2.65
CA LYS A 99 -29.68 14.20 2.27
C LYS A 99 -29.10 12.92 1.62
N VAL A 100 -28.00 12.40 2.16
CA VAL A 100 -27.71 10.95 2.10
C VAL A 100 -27.12 10.51 3.44
N GLN A 101 -27.92 9.87 4.29
CA GLN A 101 -27.39 9.14 5.44
C GLN A 101 -26.63 7.92 4.92
N ASN A 102 -25.32 7.86 5.17
CA ASN A 102 -24.54 6.67 4.88
C ASN A 102 -24.78 5.63 5.99
N PRO A 103 -25.41 4.46 5.70
CA PRO A 103 -25.80 3.50 6.73
C PRO A 103 -24.60 2.85 7.45
N TRP A 104 -23.40 2.90 6.87
CA TRP A 104 -22.20 2.23 7.38
C TRP A 104 -21.47 3.00 8.51
N ARG A 105 -21.97 4.16 8.95
CA ARG A 105 -21.32 5.00 9.99
C ARG A 105 -21.72 4.68 11.45
N ARG A 106 -22.40 3.56 11.72
CA ARG A 106 -22.93 3.20 13.07
C ARG A 106 -22.32 1.93 13.72
N GLN A 107 -21.16 1.47 13.27
CA GLN A 107 -20.54 0.23 13.77
C GLN A 107 -19.09 0.39 14.27
N LEU A 108 -18.77 1.57 14.80
CA LEU A 108 -17.60 1.84 15.65
C LEU A 108 -18.04 2.73 16.81
#